data_AF-A0A2D6T0K5-F1
#
_entry.id   AF-A0A2D6T0K5-F1
#
_cell.length_a   1.000
_cell.length_b   1.000
_cell.length_c   1.000
_cell.angle_alpha   90.00
_cell.angle_beta   90.00
_cell.angle_gamma   90.00
#
_symmetry.space_group_name_H-M   'P 1'
#
loop_
_entity.id
_entity.type
_entity.pdbx_description
1 polymer ?
#
loop_
_entity_poly.entity_id
_entity_poly.type
_entity_poly.pdbx_seq_one_letter_code
_entity_poly.pdbx_strand_id
1 'polypeptide(L)'
;MPTTAQRQYLTRGLSQAGGKLPLFDEWGQAISPKTVRACIRAGWAEPWFNNPLKPDWLVCKLTDKGRSMLGAAAQVELGATDALA
;
A
#
# COMPACT_ATOMS: atom_id res chain seq x y z
N MET A 1 0.85 -12.03 4.71
CA MET A 1 1.60 -10.84 5.18
C MET A 1 2.15 -10.09 3.96
N PRO A 2 2.21 -8.74 3.98
CA PRO A 2 2.77 -7.96 2.88
C PRO A 2 4.29 -8.16 2.75
N THR A 3 4.82 -8.04 1.54
CA THR A 3 6.28 -7.90 1.34
C THR A 3 6.75 -6.48 1.71
N THR A 4 8.05 -6.29 1.88
CA THR A 4 8.64 -4.97 2.11
C THR A 4 8.25 -3.96 1.02
N ALA A 5 8.34 -4.35 -0.25
CA ALA A 5 7.96 -3.49 -1.37
C ALA A 5 6.47 -3.10 -1.35
N GLN A 6 5.58 -4.04 -0.99
CA GLN A 6 4.15 -3.76 -0.86
C GLN A 6 3.87 -2.79 0.30
N ARG A 7 4.52 -3.02 1.46
CA ARG A 7 4.38 -2.14 2.63
C ARG A 7 4.88 -0.74 2.30
N GLN A 8 6.08 -0.61 1.74
CA GLN A 8 6.64 0.68 1.32
C GLN A 8 5.70 1.40 0.36
N TYR A 9 5.20 0.71 -0.67
CA TYR A 9 4.24 1.29 -1.62
C TYR A 9 2.99 1.84 -0.92
N LEU A 10 2.38 1.05 -0.03
CA LEU A 10 1.15 1.43 0.67
C LEU A 10 1.34 2.55 1.69
N THR A 11 2.47 2.58 2.41
CA THR A 11 2.81 3.64 3.37
C THR A 11 2.81 5.02 2.71
N ARG A 12 3.19 5.11 1.43
CA ARG A 12 3.20 6.39 0.69
C ARG A 12 1.80 7.01 0.54
N GLY A 13 0.73 6.22 0.64
CA GLY A 13 -0.64 6.72 0.65
C GLY A 13 -1.09 7.32 1.99
N LEU A 14 -0.34 7.16 3.08
CA LEU A 14 -0.76 7.63 4.40
C LEU A 14 -0.79 9.16 4.51
N SER A 15 0.17 9.85 3.89
CA SER A 15 0.31 11.31 3.94
C SER A 15 -0.35 12.04 2.77
N GLN A 16 -0.91 11.32 1.80
CA GLN A 16 -1.51 11.90 0.59
C GLN A 16 -3.00 12.14 0.78
N ALA A 17 -3.50 13.27 0.28
CA ALA A 17 -4.93 13.57 0.26
C ALA A 17 -5.71 12.44 -0.42
N GLY A 18 -6.77 11.97 0.24
CA GLY A 18 -7.59 10.85 -0.25
C GLY A 18 -6.86 9.51 -0.37
N GLY A 19 -5.65 9.37 0.18
CA GLY A 19 -4.89 8.13 0.17
C GLY A 19 -4.17 7.81 -1.13
N LYS A 20 -3.87 8.81 -1.98
CA LYS A 20 -3.32 8.58 -3.31
C LYS A 20 -2.00 7.82 -3.27
N LEU A 21 -1.91 6.76 -4.07
CA LEU A 21 -0.70 5.97 -4.19
C LEU A 21 0.08 6.43 -5.43
N PRO A 22 1.34 6.89 -5.26
CA PRO A 22 2.15 7.38 -6.38
C PRO A 22 2.64 6.22 -7.25
N LEU A 23 2.86 6.50 -8.54
CA LEU A 23 3.44 5.53 -9.49
C LEU A 23 4.97 5.47 -9.43
N PHE A 24 5.58 6.42 -8.74
CA PHE A 24 7.03 6.54 -8.56
C PHE A 24 7.36 6.66 -7.07
N ASP A 25 8.55 6.21 -6.68
CA ASP A 25 9.08 6.42 -5.34
C ASP A 25 9.73 7.80 -5.19
N GLU A 26 10.30 8.06 -4.01
CA GLU A 26 10.96 9.31 -3.62
C GLU A 26 12.19 9.65 -4.46
N TRP A 27 12.78 8.67 -5.14
CA TRP A 27 13.92 8.87 -6.05
C TRP A 27 13.47 8.96 -7.52
N GLY A 28 12.16 8.94 -7.78
CA GLY A 28 11.59 8.97 -9.12
C GLY A 28 11.63 7.62 -9.84
N GLN A 29 11.96 6.53 -9.14
CA GLN A 29 11.94 5.19 -9.74
C GLN A 29 10.50 4.67 -9.81
N ALA A 30 10.15 4.07 -10.94
CA ALA A 30 8.82 3.51 -11.15
C ALA A 30 8.54 2.36 -10.19
N ILE A 31 7.38 2.40 -9.53
CA ILE A 31 6.87 1.29 -8.73
C ILE A 31 6.48 0.14 -9.67
N SER A 32 6.92 -1.08 -9.34
CA SER A 32 6.61 -2.26 -10.14
C SER A 32 5.09 -2.45 -10.30
N PRO A 33 4.58 -2.58 -11.54
CA PRO A 33 3.18 -2.92 -11.80
C PRO A 33 2.72 -4.19 -11.08
N LYS A 34 3.63 -5.16 -10.87
CA LYS A 34 3.34 -6.39 -10.12
C LYS A 34 3.01 -6.11 -8.67
N THR A 35 3.73 -5.18 -8.03
CA THR A 35 3.47 -4.73 -6.67
C THR A 35 2.10 -4.07 -6.58
N VAL A 36 1.79 -3.14 -7.48
CA VAL A 36 0.50 -2.43 -7.50
C VAL A 36 -0.65 -3.42 -7.65
N ARG A 37 -0.60 -4.30 -8.67
CA ARG A 37 -1.65 -5.30 -8.90
C ARG A 37 -1.79 -6.28 -7.73
N ALA A 38 -0.70 -6.64 -7.04
CA ALA A 38 -0.77 -7.48 -5.86
C ALA A 38 -1.49 -6.78 -4.69
N CYS A 39 -1.22 -5.50 -4.45
CA CYS A 39 -1.93 -4.71 -3.45
C CYS A 39 -3.42 -4.55 -3.77
N ILE A 40 -3.77 -4.39 -5.05
CA ILE A 40 -5.17 -4.36 -5.51
C ILE A 40 -5.86 -5.70 -5.22
N ARG A 41 -5.26 -6.83 -5.64
CA ARG A 41 -5.83 -8.17 -5.39
C ARG A 41 -6.02 -8.48 -3.91
N ALA A 42 -5.12 -7.98 -3.05
CA ALA A 42 -5.23 -8.13 -1.61
C ALA A 42 -6.32 -7.22 -0.97
N GLY A 43 -6.86 -6.26 -1.73
CA GLY A 43 -7.81 -5.25 -1.26
C GLY A 43 -7.16 -4.15 -0.42
N TRP A 44 -5.83 -3.99 -0.47
CA TRP A 44 -5.10 -2.93 0.25
C TRP A 44 -5.04 -1.62 -0.54
N ALA A 45 -5.20 -1.72 -1.85
CA ALA A 45 -5.32 -0.60 -2.76
C ALA A 45 -6.53 -0.82 -3.67
N GLU A 46 -7.10 0.25 -4.21
CA GLU A 46 -8.15 0.18 -5.23
C GLU A 46 -7.89 1.24 -6.31
N PRO A 47 -8.33 1.02 -7.56
CA PRO A 47 -8.26 2.03 -8.61
C PRO A 47 -8.88 3.35 -8.15
N TRP A 48 -8.19 4.46 -8.43
CA TRP A 48 -8.67 5.79 -8.05
C TRP A 48 -9.97 6.14 -8.79
N PHE A 49 -10.06 5.76 -10.06
CA PHE A 49 -11.28 5.79 -10.87
C PHE A 49 -11.34 4.54 -11.75
N ASN A 50 -12.56 4.01 -11.99
CA ASN A 50 -12.76 3.00 -13.01
C ASN A 50 -12.79 3.70 -14.39
N ASN A 51 -11.75 3.53 -15.20
CA ASN A 51 -11.65 4.12 -16.52
C ASN A 51 -11.85 3.05 -17.60
N PRO A 52 -13.00 3.02 -18.29
CA PRO A 52 -13.26 2.07 -19.37
C PRO A 52 -12.25 2.13 -20.52
N LEU A 53 -11.60 3.28 -20.74
CA LEU A 53 -10.61 3.47 -21.80
C LEU A 53 -9.22 2.94 -21.43
N LYS A 54 -8.95 2.76 -20.13
CA LYS A 54 -7.69 2.20 -19.62
C LYS A 54 -7.98 1.18 -18.52
N PRO A 55 -8.42 -0.04 -18.90
CA PRO A 55 -8.74 -1.09 -17.93
C PRO A 55 -7.52 -1.51 -17.09
N ASP A 56 -6.31 -1.28 -17.60
CA ASP A 56 -5.04 -1.54 -16.92
C ASP A 56 -4.52 -0.35 -16.09
N TRP A 57 -5.34 0.66 -15.81
CA TRP A 57 -4.87 1.84 -15.09
C TRP A 57 -4.49 1.51 -13.64
N LEU A 58 -3.24 1.79 -13.28
CA LEU A 58 -2.67 1.51 -11.96
C LEU A 58 -2.60 2.72 -11.03
N VAL A 59 -3.28 3.82 -11.37
CA VAL A 59 -3.45 4.92 -10.42
C VAL A 59 -4.47 4.48 -9.38
N CYS A 60 -3.99 4.34 -8.15
CA CYS A 60 -4.76 3.75 -7.06
C CYS A 60 -4.80 4.68 -5.83
N LYS A 61 -5.70 4.34 -4.91
CA LYS A 61 -5.72 4.86 -3.54
C LYS A 61 -5.63 3.73 -2.52
N LEU A 62 -5.13 4.10 -1.35
CA LEU A 62 -5.09 3.27 -0.17
C LEU A 62 -6.52 3.05 0.36
N THR A 63 -6.87 1.79 0.64
CA THR A 63 -8.14 1.43 1.27
C THR A 63 -8.01 1.44 2.80
N ASP A 64 -9.14 1.37 3.51
CA ASP A 64 -9.12 1.21 4.98
C ASP A 64 -8.44 -0.10 5.39
N LYS A 65 -8.68 -1.19 4.64
CA LYS A 65 -7.97 -2.47 4.85
C LYS A 65 -6.46 -2.31 4.67
N GLY A 66 -6.03 -1.50 3.70
CA GLY A 66 -4.62 -1.15 3.50
C GLY A 66 -4.03 -0.41 4.70
N ARG A 67 -4.77 0.58 5.25
CA ARG A 67 -4.38 1.31 6.46
C ARG A 67 -4.28 0.39 7.68
N SER A 68 -5.29 -0.45 7.91
CA SER A 68 -5.29 -1.41 9.01
C SER A 68 -4.13 -2.40 8.91
N MET A 69 -3.80 -2.87 7.71
CA MET A 69 -2.66 -3.75 7.48
C MET A 69 -1.33 -3.09 7.89
N LEU A 70 -1.16 -1.79 7.62
CA LEU A 70 0.03 -1.03 8.02
C LEU A 70 0.09 -0.83 9.55
N GLY A 71 -1.06 -0.62 10.21
CA GLY A 71 -1.14 -0.49 11.66
C GLY A 71 -0.92 -1.81 12.42
N ALA A 72 -1.47 -2.91 11.91
CA ALA A 72 -1.31 -4.24 12.52
C ALA A 72 0.14 -4.74 12.47
N ALA A 73 0.94 -4.30 11.49
CA ALA A 73 2.36 -4.63 11.43
C ALA A 73 3.19 -3.94 12.54
N ALA A 74 2.80 -2.75 12.98
CA ALA A 74 3.49 -2.04 14.07
C ALA A 74 3.26 -2.71 15.43
N GLN A 75 2.14 -3.40 15.62
CA GLN A 75 1.83 -4.07 16.89
C GLN A 75 2.64 -5.36 17.11
N VAL A 76 3.19 -5.96 16.05
CA VAL A 76 4.00 -7.18 16.17
C VAL A 76 5.43 -6.88 16.65
N GLU A 77 6.00 -5.70 16.33
CA GLU A 77 7.33 -5.33 16.84
C GLU A 77 7.30 -4.87 18.30
N LEU A 78 6.24 -4.17 18.74
CA LEU A 78 6.07 -3.78 20.15
C LEU A 78 5.69 -4.97 21.07
N GLY A 79 5.08 -6.03 20.55
CA GLY A 79 4.72 -7.21 21.33
C GLY A 79 5.86 -8.21 21.56
N ALA A 80 7.01 -8.03 20.89
CA ALA A 80 8.18 -8.90 21.06
C ALA A 80 9.08 -8.50 22.23
N THR A 81 8.91 -7.29 22.78
CA THR A 81 9.68 -6.78 23.92
C THR A 81 9.05 -7.03 25.29
N ASP A 82 7.78 -7.46 25.35
CA ASP A 82 7.05 -7.67 26.61
C ASP A 82 7.05 -9.13 27.12
N ALA A 83 7.79 -10.04 26.48
CA ALA A 83 7.84 -11.46 26.84
C ALA A 83 9.10 -11.88 27.66
N LEU A 84 9.84 -10.93 28.23
CA LEU A 84 11.06 -11.18 29.03
C LEU A 84 11.07 -10.48 30.41
N ALA A 85 9.91 -10.22 31.00
CA ALA A 85 9.79 -9.74 32.37
C ALA A 85 9.31 -10.84 33.32
#